data_AF-A0A9X4HSS3-F1
#
_entry.id   AF-A0A9X4HSS3-F1
#
_cell.length_a   1.000
_cell.length_b   1.000
_cell.length_c   1.000
_cell.angle_alpha   90.00
_cell.angle_beta   90.00
_cell.angle_gamma   90.00
#
_symmetry.space_group_name_H-M   'P 1'
#
loop_
_entity.id
_entity.type
_entity.pdbx_description
1 polymer ?
#
loop_
_entity_poly.entity_id
_entity_poly.type
_entity_poly.pdbx_seq_one_letter_code
_entity_poly.pdbx_strand_id
1 'polypeptide(L)'
;MLANLDALGYASMTPIQAQSLPVILKGQDLIAQAKTGSGKTAAFGIGLLNPINPRYFGCQALVLCPTRELADQVAKELRRLARAEDNIKILTLCGGVSLGPQIASLEHGAHIIVGTPGRIQQHLDKGTLVLDGLNTLVLDEADRMLDMGFFDAIASIIGKTPSRRQTLLFSATYPAGIKQLAADFMRNPQQVKVESLHADNQIEQRFIEIDPQQRLEAVTRVLGHYRPQSCVAFCFTKQQCEDVVAHLTAKGIVAQALHGDLEQRDRDQVLTMFANRSSSVLVATDVAARGLDIDGLDMVINVELARDAEIHVHRVGRTGRAGEKGIAVSLVAPAEGHRAQAIEDLQKSPLRWDQLDSLKHKGGEPLLPLMSTLCIAAGRKDKLRPGDILGALTGDAGIPGKQVGKIAIFDFQAFVAVERPLAKQAMQRLNSGKIKGRSLKVRIV
;
A
#
# COMPACT_ATOMS: atom_id res chain seq x y z
N MET A 1 -22.46 -7.19 -14.39
CA MET A 1 -21.06 -7.64 -14.13
C MET A 1 -20.16 -7.83 -15.36
N LEU A 2 -20.35 -8.82 -16.26
CA LEU A 2 -19.36 -9.14 -17.31
C LEU A 2 -18.97 -7.96 -18.23
N ALA A 3 -19.95 -7.22 -18.77
CA ALA A 3 -19.68 -6.03 -19.57
C ALA A 3 -18.88 -4.95 -18.80
N ASN A 4 -19.04 -4.88 -17.47
CA ASN A 4 -18.25 -3.99 -16.65
C ASN A 4 -16.79 -4.45 -16.58
N LEU A 5 -16.56 -5.75 -16.40
CA LEU A 5 -15.21 -6.34 -16.35
C LEU A 5 -14.46 -6.10 -17.66
N ASP A 6 -15.11 -6.26 -18.81
CA ASP A 6 -14.54 -5.94 -20.12
C ASP A 6 -14.14 -4.46 -20.21
N ALA A 7 -15.05 -3.55 -19.82
CA ALA A 7 -14.79 -2.11 -19.81
C ALA A 7 -13.77 -1.68 -18.74
N LEU A 8 -13.41 -2.56 -17.81
CA LEU A 8 -12.34 -2.37 -16.83
C LEU A 8 -11.00 -2.98 -17.29
N GLY A 9 -10.98 -3.68 -18.43
CA GLY A 9 -9.79 -4.31 -18.98
C GLY A 9 -9.47 -5.68 -18.39
N TYR A 10 -10.43 -6.35 -17.73
CA TYR A 10 -10.27 -7.74 -17.26
C TYR A 10 -10.48 -8.74 -18.41
N ALA A 11 -9.60 -8.71 -19.41
CA ALA A 11 -9.70 -9.57 -20.60
C ALA A 11 -9.39 -11.05 -20.31
N SER A 12 -8.52 -11.33 -19.33
CA SER A 12 -8.17 -12.69 -18.91
C SER A 12 -7.98 -12.77 -17.40
N MET A 13 -8.28 -13.94 -16.83
CA MET A 13 -8.10 -14.19 -15.40
C MET A 13 -6.65 -14.51 -15.09
N THR A 14 -6.12 -13.94 -14.00
CA THR A 14 -4.86 -14.41 -13.42
C THR A 14 -5.03 -15.82 -12.85
N PRO A 15 -3.95 -16.59 -12.63
CA PRO A 15 -4.05 -17.95 -12.09
C PRO A 15 -4.82 -18.02 -10.77
N ILE A 16 -4.64 -17.04 -9.88
CA ILE A 16 -5.39 -16.97 -8.62
C ILE A 16 -6.87 -16.70 -8.86
N GLN A 17 -7.23 -15.82 -9.79
CA GLN A 17 -8.63 -15.55 -10.13
C GLN A 17 -9.31 -16.79 -10.71
N ALA A 18 -8.66 -17.47 -11.66
CA ALA A 18 -9.19 -18.65 -12.32
C ALA A 18 -9.44 -19.83 -11.34
N GLN A 19 -8.58 -20.00 -10.33
CA GLN A 19 -8.72 -21.07 -9.34
C GLN A 19 -9.66 -20.69 -8.19
N SER A 20 -9.67 -19.44 -7.74
CA SER A 20 -10.46 -19.01 -6.57
C SER A 20 -11.89 -18.62 -6.92
N LEU A 21 -12.12 -17.89 -8.02
CA LEU A 21 -13.43 -17.31 -8.32
C LEU A 21 -14.56 -18.35 -8.44
N PRO A 22 -14.36 -19.52 -9.10
CA PRO A 22 -15.39 -20.56 -9.16
C PRO A 22 -15.81 -21.09 -7.79
N VAL A 23 -14.87 -21.22 -6.84
CA VAL A 23 -15.15 -21.62 -5.46
C VAL A 23 -15.95 -20.53 -4.75
N ILE A 24 -15.50 -19.27 -4.90
CA ILE A 24 -16.14 -18.12 -4.26
C ILE A 24 -17.59 -17.99 -4.73
N LEU A 25 -17.85 -18.08 -6.04
CA LEU A 25 -19.20 -17.97 -6.61
C LEU A 25 -20.14 -19.11 -6.20
N LYS A 26 -19.60 -20.28 -5.78
CA LYS A 26 -20.38 -21.39 -5.22
C LYS A 26 -20.75 -21.17 -3.74
N GLY A 27 -20.32 -20.06 -3.12
CA GLY A 27 -20.58 -19.77 -1.71
C GLY A 27 -19.75 -20.62 -0.74
N GLN A 28 -18.67 -21.26 -1.20
CA GLN A 28 -17.79 -22.07 -0.38
C GLN A 28 -16.71 -21.22 0.30
N ASP A 29 -16.34 -21.58 1.52
CA ASP A 29 -15.19 -20.97 2.19
C ASP A 29 -13.90 -21.28 1.42
N LEU A 30 -12.97 -20.32 1.42
CA LEU A 30 -11.74 -20.40 0.63
C LEU A 30 -10.55 -19.88 1.42
N ILE A 31 -9.47 -20.66 1.42
CA ILE A 31 -8.13 -20.22 1.80
C ILE A 31 -7.32 -20.08 0.52
N ALA A 32 -6.91 -18.86 0.22
CA ALA A 32 -6.14 -18.50 -0.96
C ALA A 32 -4.75 -18.02 -0.56
N GLN A 33 -3.74 -18.83 -0.85
CA GLN A 33 -2.33 -18.47 -0.66
C GLN A 33 -1.75 -17.93 -1.97
N ALA A 34 -1.51 -16.61 -2.01
CA ALA A 34 -0.89 -15.94 -3.15
C ALA A 34 -0.26 -14.59 -2.75
N LYS A 35 0.79 -14.18 -3.46
CA LYS A 35 1.49 -12.90 -3.24
C LYS A 35 0.59 -11.68 -3.47
N THR A 36 0.89 -10.56 -2.81
CA THR A 36 0.27 -9.25 -3.10
C THR A 36 0.45 -8.89 -4.59
N GLY A 37 -0.54 -8.24 -5.20
CA GLY A 37 -0.51 -7.90 -6.63
C GLY A 37 -0.89 -9.04 -7.59
N SER A 38 -1.25 -10.23 -7.09
CA SER A 38 -1.69 -11.37 -7.93
C SER A 38 -3.12 -11.25 -8.49
N GLY A 39 -3.86 -10.20 -8.10
CA GLY A 39 -5.25 -10.00 -8.52
C GLY A 39 -6.31 -10.56 -7.56
N LYS A 40 -5.93 -10.87 -6.30
CA LYS A 40 -6.82 -11.36 -5.22
C LYS A 40 -8.05 -10.48 -5.01
N THR A 41 -7.85 -9.16 -4.98
CA THR A 41 -8.92 -8.17 -4.75
C THR A 41 -10.02 -8.25 -5.80
N ALA A 42 -9.69 -8.50 -7.06
CA ALA A 42 -10.69 -8.70 -8.10
C ALA A 42 -11.46 -10.01 -7.89
N ALA A 43 -10.76 -11.10 -7.51
CA ALA A 43 -11.40 -12.40 -7.28
C ALA A 43 -12.45 -12.33 -6.16
N PHE A 44 -12.07 -11.85 -4.97
CA PHE A 44 -13.05 -11.71 -3.88
C PHE A 44 -14.02 -10.57 -4.12
N GLY A 45 -13.62 -9.50 -4.82
CA GLY A 45 -14.49 -8.36 -5.12
C GLY A 45 -15.66 -8.74 -6.01
N ILE A 46 -15.41 -9.51 -7.07
CA ILE A 46 -16.47 -10.06 -7.93
C ILE A 46 -17.36 -11.01 -7.13
N GLY A 47 -16.74 -11.89 -6.35
CA GLY A 47 -17.47 -12.86 -5.52
C GLY A 47 -18.37 -12.24 -4.47
N LEU A 48 -17.87 -11.24 -3.72
CA LEU A 48 -18.63 -10.57 -2.67
C LEU A 48 -19.72 -9.65 -3.22
N LEU A 49 -19.57 -9.11 -4.44
CA LEU A 49 -20.60 -8.27 -5.05
C LEU A 49 -21.80 -9.09 -5.55
N ASN A 50 -21.57 -10.33 -5.98
CA ASN A 50 -22.60 -11.18 -6.56
C ASN A 50 -23.84 -11.42 -5.66
N PRO A 51 -23.71 -11.68 -4.34
CA PRO A 51 -24.87 -11.86 -3.46
C PRO A 51 -25.43 -10.57 -2.86
N ILE A 52 -24.88 -9.39 -3.15
CA ILE A 52 -25.33 -8.13 -2.53
C ILE A 52 -26.71 -7.75 -3.03
N ASN A 53 -27.62 -7.45 -2.11
CA ASN A 53 -28.91 -6.83 -2.39
C ASN A 53 -28.83 -5.31 -2.17
N PRO A 54 -28.87 -4.48 -3.23
CA PRO A 54 -28.80 -3.01 -3.12
C PRO A 54 -29.99 -2.37 -2.39
N ARG A 55 -31.08 -3.12 -2.17
CA ARG A 55 -32.27 -2.62 -1.47
C ARG A 55 -32.18 -2.81 0.04
N TYR A 56 -31.24 -3.62 0.51
CA TYR A 56 -31.02 -3.85 1.93
C TYR A 56 -29.88 -2.95 2.43
N PHE A 57 -30.25 -1.86 3.09
CA PHE A 57 -29.34 -0.83 3.62
C PHE A 57 -28.62 -1.26 4.91
N GLY A 58 -28.21 -2.52 5.00
CA GLY A 58 -27.41 -3.08 6.09
C GLY A 58 -26.11 -3.71 5.56
N CYS A 59 -25.16 -3.94 6.46
CA CYS A 59 -23.87 -4.52 6.10
C CYS A 59 -24.03 -5.99 5.69
N GLN A 60 -23.68 -6.29 4.44
CA GLN A 60 -23.79 -7.62 3.83
C GLN A 60 -22.43 -8.24 3.53
N ALA A 61 -21.39 -7.41 3.37
CA ALA A 61 -20.01 -7.88 3.24
C ALA A 61 -19.03 -7.03 4.07
N LEU A 62 -18.07 -7.71 4.69
CA LEU A 62 -17.04 -7.12 5.52
C LEU A 62 -15.68 -7.59 5.02
N VAL A 63 -14.79 -6.65 4.74
CA VAL A 63 -13.40 -6.93 4.38
C VAL A 63 -12.49 -6.35 5.46
N LEU A 64 -11.79 -7.24 6.18
CA LEU A 64 -10.77 -6.86 7.14
C LEU A 64 -9.41 -6.77 6.45
N CYS A 65 -8.74 -5.64 6.64
CA CYS A 65 -7.41 -5.36 6.11
C CYS A 65 -6.46 -4.95 7.27
N PRO A 66 -5.16 -5.27 7.20
CA PRO A 66 -4.19 -4.92 8.25
C PRO A 66 -3.96 -3.41 8.41
N THR A 67 -4.05 -2.66 7.30
CA THR A 67 -3.73 -1.23 7.29
C THR A 67 -4.82 -0.40 6.64
N ARG A 68 -4.82 0.90 6.95
CA ARG A 68 -5.75 1.86 6.35
C ARG A 68 -5.51 2.00 4.86
N GLU A 69 -4.25 2.00 4.44
CA GLU A 69 -3.87 2.15 3.03
C GLU A 69 -4.40 0.99 2.19
N LEU A 70 -4.27 -0.26 2.69
CA LEU A 70 -4.84 -1.41 2.01
C LEU A 70 -6.37 -1.35 1.99
N ALA A 71 -6.99 -0.97 3.10
CA ALA A 71 -8.45 -0.79 3.16
C ALA A 71 -8.95 0.23 2.13
N ASP A 72 -8.25 1.36 1.96
CA ASP A 72 -8.56 2.37 0.95
C ASP A 72 -8.36 1.85 -0.48
N GLN A 73 -7.33 1.05 -0.74
CA GLN A 73 -7.10 0.42 -2.04
C GLN A 73 -8.20 -0.58 -2.38
N VAL A 74 -8.51 -1.49 -1.44
CA VAL A 74 -9.59 -2.46 -1.59
C VAL A 74 -10.91 -1.73 -1.80
N ALA A 75 -11.24 -0.70 -1.01
CA ALA A 75 -12.47 0.06 -1.19
C ALA A 75 -12.55 0.78 -2.54
N LYS A 76 -11.43 1.31 -3.07
CA LYS A 76 -11.38 1.89 -4.42
C LYS A 76 -11.63 0.84 -5.49
N GLU A 77 -11.01 -0.33 -5.37
CA GLU A 77 -11.18 -1.40 -6.34
C GLU A 77 -12.60 -1.97 -6.30
N LEU A 78 -13.18 -2.16 -5.12
CA LEU A 78 -14.58 -2.58 -4.98
C LEU A 78 -15.54 -1.54 -5.58
N ARG A 79 -15.29 -0.24 -5.42
CA ARG A 79 -16.09 0.81 -6.09
C ARG A 79 -15.96 0.75 -7.61
N ARG A 80 -14.76 0.45 -8.12
CA ARG A 80 -14.50 0.29 -9.56
C ARG A 80 -15.26 -0.92 -10.11
N LEU A 81 -15.23 -2.06 -9.42
CA LEU A 81 -15.98 -3.27 -9.77
C LEU A 81 -17.50 -3.09 -9.64
N ALA A 82 -17.96 -2.33 -8.64
CA ALA A 82 -19.37 -2.06 -8.41
C ALA A 82 -19.94 -0.91 -9.27
N ARG A 83 -19.14 -0.26 -10.13
CA ARG A 83 -19.59 0.96 -10.86
C ARG A 83 -20.79 0.75 -11.79
N ALA A 84 -21.05 -0.50 -12.18
CA ALA A 84 -22.18 -0.88 -13.03
C ALA A 84 -23.41 -1.35 -12.21
N GLU A 85 -23.28 -1.45 -10.89
CA GLU A 85 -24.35 -1.81 -9.97
C GLU A 85 -24.93 -0.55 -9.35
N ASP A 86 -26.25 -0.41 -9.37
CA ASP A 86 -26.92 0.76 -8.83
C ASP A 86 -26.89 0.76 -7.29
N ASN A 87 -26.58 1.93 -6.71
CA ASN A 87 -26.74 2.23 -5.28
C ASN A 87 -25.93 1.37 -4.30
N ILE A 88 -24.84 0.73 -4.75
CA ILE A 88 -23.92 0.04 -3.83
C ILE A 88 -23.09 1.05 -3.01
N LYS A 89 -23.40 1.13 -1.72
CA LYS A 89 -22.68 1.96 -0.75
C LYS A 89 -21.54 1.19 -0.07
N ILE A 90 -20.31 1.69 -0.27
CA ILE A 90 -19.07 1.14 0.29
C ILE A 90 -18.41 2.15 1.24
N LEU A 91 -18.26 1.78 2.51
CA LEU A 91 -17.63 2.60 3.55
C LEU A 91 -16.31 2.01 4.02
N THR A 92 -15.33 2.89 4.27
CA THR A 92 -14.05 2.52 4.88
C THR A 92 -14.05 2.91 6.36
N LEU A 93 -13.78 1.95 7.26
CA LEU A 93 -13.72 2.17 8.71
C LEU A 93 -12.32 1.84 9.24
N CYS A 94 -11.47 2.86 9.37
CA CYS A 94 -10.10 2.71 9.82
C CYS A 94 -9.75 3.67 10.97
N GLY A 95 -8.69 3.33 11.71
CA GLY A 95 -8.09 4.20 12.73
C GLY A 95 -7.48 5.48 12.15
N GLY A 96 -6.91 6.32 13.01
CA GLY A 96 -6.24 7.56 12.61
C GLY A 96 -7.17 8.75 12.32
N VAL A 97 -8.49 8.55 12.34
CA VAL A 97 -9.48 9.62 12.30
C VAL A 97 -10.50 9.47 13.43
N SER A 98 -11.15 10.57 13.81
CA SER A 98 -12.18 10.56 14.85
C SER A 98 -13.36 9.67 14.45
N LEU A 99 -14.04 9.11 15.45
CA LEU A 99 -15.12 8.14 15.24
C LEU A 99 -16.41 8.80 14.70
N GLY A 100 -16.70 10.04 15.12
CA GLY A 100 -17.94 10.74 14.80
C GLY A 100 -18.30 10.77 13.29
N PRO A 101 -17.38 11.17 12.39
CA PRO A 101 -17.66 11.15 10.94
C PRO A 101 -18.01 9.75 10.39
N GLN A 102 -17.42 8.70 10.96
CA GLN A 102 -17.72 7.32 10.57
C GLN A 102 -19.11 6.90 11.07
N ILE A 103 -19.50 7.30 12.29
CA ILE A 103 -20.86 7.09 12.83
C ILE A 103 -21.90 7.76 11.94
N ALA A 104 -21.73 9.05 11.63
CA ALA A 104 -22.64 9.78 10.75
C ALA A 104 -22.76 9.12 9.35
N SER A 105 -21.67 8.54 8.84
CA SER A 105 -21.70 7.82 7.57
C SER A 105 -22.50 6.52 7.64
N LEU A 106 -22.43 5.82 8.79
CA LEU A 106 -23.14 4.56 9.08
C LEU A 106 -24.64 4.75 9.35
N GLU A 107 -25.08 5.92 9.82
CA GLU A 107 -26.50 6.25 10.01
C GLU A 107 -27.32 6.11 8.71
N HIS A 108 -26.66 6.28 7.56
CA HIS A 108 -27.25 6.10 6.24
C HIS A 108 -27.05 4.68 5.67
N GLY A 109 -26.70 3.69 6.50
CA GLY A 109 -26.41 2.31 6.12
C GLY A 109 -25.14 2.14 5.27
N ALA A 110 -24.69 0.90 5.06
CA ALA A 110 -23.65 0.56 4.08
C ALA A 110 -23.78 -0.92 3.72
N HIS A 111 -23.63 -1.26 2.44
CA HIS A 111 -23.72 -2.64 1.97
C HIS A 111 -22.42 -3.38 2.21
N ILE A 112 -21.30 -2.68 1.99
CA ILE A 112 -19.96 -3.21 2.10
C ILE A 112 -19.15 -2.32 3.03
N ILE A 113 -18.49 -2.94 3.99
CA ILE A 113 -17.55 -2.29 4.88
C ILE A 113 -16.16 -2.85 4.64
N VAL A 114 -15.18 -1.97 4.48
CA VAL A 114 -13.76 -2.30 4.43
C VAL A 114 -13.08 -1.62 5.61
N GLY A 115 -12.28 -2.31 6.40
CA GLY A 115 -11.72 -1.66 7.59
C GLY A 115 -10.61 -2.42 8.30
N THR A 116 -10.00 -1.74 9.28
CA THR A 116 -8.98 -2.35 10.13
C THR A 116 -9.63 -2.99 11.36
N PRO A 117 -9.15 -4.16 11.83
CA PRO A 117 -9.78 -4.90 12.93
C PRO A 117 -10.11 -4.05 14.15
N GLY A 118 -9.13 -3.30 14.68
CA GLY A 118 -9.35 -2.47 15.88
C GLY A 118 -10.45 -1.41 15.71
N ARG A 119 -10.61 -0.79 14.53
CA ARG A 119 -11.67 0.20 14.31
C ARG A 119 -13.03 -0.44 14.11
N ILE A 120 -13.09 -1.57 13.40
CA ILE A 120 -14.33 -2.35 13.25
C ILE A 120 -14.83 -2.82 14.61
N GLN A 121 -13.96 -3.40 15.43
CA GLN A 121 -14.28 -3.82 16.79
C GLN A 121 -14.85 -2.66 17.62
N GLN A 122 -14.19 -1.49 17.60
CA GLN A 122 -14.67 -0.30 18.30
C GLN A 122 -16.08 0.14 17.88
N HIS A 123 -16.42 0.05 16.58
CA HIS A 123 -17.76 0.36 16.09
C HIS A 123 -18.82 -0.65 16.56
N LEU A 124 -18.45 -1.93 16.59
CA LEU A 124 -19.31 -3.02 17.08
C LEU A 124 -19.53 -2.93 18.59
N ASP A 125 -18.53 -2.56 19.37
CA ASP A 125 -18.64 -2.42 20.82
C ASP A 125 -19.53 -1.25 21.21
N LYS A 126 -19.55 -0.19 20.39
CA LYS A 126 -20.43 0.96 20.56
C LYS A 126 -21.83 0.78 19.96
N GLY A 127 -22.11 -0.35 19.31
CA GLY A 127 -23.40 -0.60 18.65
C GLY A 127 -23.67 0.28 17.42
N THR A 128 -22.66 1.00 16.92
CA THR A 128 -22.78 1.88 15.75
C THR A 128 -22.67 1.13 14.42
N LEU A 129 -22.22 -0.13 14.49
CA LEU A 129 -22.21 -1.07 13.39
C LEU A 129 -22.90 -2.37 13.84
N VAL A 130 -23.76 -2.91 12.98
CA VAL A 130 -24.45 -4.19 13.16
C VAL A 130 -24.12 -5.09 11.98
N LEU A 131 -23.81 -6.36 12.24
CA LEU A 131 -23.36 -7.33 11.23
C LEU A 131 -24.30 -8.52 11.06
N ASP A 132 -25.52 -8.48 11.62
CA ASP A 132 -26.48 -9.60 11.61
C ASP A 132 -26.89 -10.03 10.18
N GLY A 133 -26.78 -9.14 9.20
CA GLY A 133 -27.06 -9.40 7.78
C GLY A 133 -25.84 -9.82 6.95
N LEU A 134 -24.70 -10.11 7.60
CA LEU A 134 -23.45 -10.38 6.89
C LEU A 134 -23.46 -11.75 6.19
N ASN A 135 -23.31 -11.73 4.87
CA ASN A 135 -23.25 -12.92 4.01
C ASN A 135 -21.81 -13.33 3.70
N THR A 136 -20.88 -12.37 3.63
CA THR A 136 -19.48 -12.62 3.25
C THR A 136 -18.51 -11.88 4.17
N LEU A 137 -17.55 -12.62 4.71
CA LEU A 137 -16.39 -12.09 5.42
C LEU A 137 -15.13 -12.36 4.62
N VAL A 138 -14.32 -11.32 4.38
CA VAL A 138 -13.00 -11.42 3.75
C VAL A 138 -11.93 -11.02 4.75
N LEU A 139 -10.90 -11.85 4.89
CA LEU A 139 -9.67 -11.54 5.62
C LEU A 139 -8.56 -11.37 4.59
N ASP A 140 -8.20 -10.12 4.27
CA ASP A 140 -7.14 -9.83 3.29
C ASP A 140 -5.82 -9.53 3.99
N GLU A 141 -4.73 -10.14 3.48
CA GLU A 141 -3.41 -10.17 4.13
C GLU A 141 -3.50 -10.61 5.61
N ALA A 142 -4.15 -11.76 5.82
CA ALA A 142 -4.45 -12.30 7.15
C ALA A 142 -3.20 -12.57 7.98
N ASP A 143 -2.12 -13.07 7.38
CA ASP A 143 -0.81 -13.23 8.02
C ASP A 143 -0.32 -11.94 8.65
N ARG A 144 -0.39 -10.83 7.92
CA ARG A 144 0.00 -9.51 8.43
C ARG A 144 -0.87 -9.03 9.57
N MET A 145 -2.17 -9.32 9.55
CA MET A 145 -3.04 -8.97 10.68
C MET A 145 -2.62 -9.70 11.96
N LEU A 146 -2.19 -10.97 11.84
CA LEU A 146 -1.69 -11.74 12.99
C LEU A 146 -0.35 -11.21 13.49
N ASP A 147 0.57 -10.87 12.59
CA ASP A 147 1.86 -10.26 12.96
C ASP A 147 1.71 -8.92 13.69
N MET A 148 0.58 -8.23 13.48
CA MET A 148 0.22 -6.98 14.16
C MET A 148 -0.53 -7.20 15.48
N GLY A 149 -0.75 -8.46 15.89
CA GLY A 149 -1.45 -8.80 17.13
C GLY A 149 -2.97 -8.64 17.04
N PHE A 150 -3.57 -8.65 15.85
CA PHE A 150 -5.02 -8.47 15.70
C PHE A 150 -5.85 -9.75 15.87
N PHE A 151 -5.27 -10.86 16.33
CA PHE A 151 -5.99 -12.12 16.47
C PHE A 151 -7.26 -11.97 17.33
N ASP A 152 -7.15 -11.41 18.54
CA ASP A 152 -8.28 -11.25 19.47
C ASP A 152 -9.35 -10.31 18.90
N ALA A 153 -8.93 -9.25 18.21
CA ALA A 153 -9.86 -8.33 17.56
C ALA A 153 -10.63 -9.04 16.43
N ILE A 154 -9.96 -9.85 15.60
CA ILE A 154 -10.60 -10.64 14.54
C ILE A 154 -11.58 -11.65 15.15
N ALA A 155 -11.17 -12.39 16.18
CA ALA A 155 -12.02 -13.35 16.86
C ALA A 155 -13.29 -12.68 17.44
N SER A 156 -13.13 -11.52 18.09
CA SER A 156 -14.23 -10.73 18.64
C SER A 156 -15.20 -10.24 17.55
N ILE A 157 -14.69 -9.76 16.42
CA ILE A 157 -15.50 -9.34 15.27
C ILE A 157 -16.29 -10.53 14.72
N ILE A 158 -15.62 -11.65 14.46
CA ILE A 158 -16.23 -12.86 13.91
C ILE A 158 -17.35 -13.38 14.83
N GLY A 159 -17.15 -13.33 16.14
CA GLY A 159 -18.17 -13.69 17.13
C GLY A 159 -19.46 -12.85 17.06
N LYS A 160 -19.40 -11.65 16.47
CA LYS A 160 -20.55 -10.77 16.23
C LYS A 160 -21.13 -10.90 14.81
N THR A 161 -20.70 -11.90 14.04
CA THR A 161 -21.22 -12.18 12.70
C THR A 161 -22.09 -13.44 12.68
N PRO A 162 -23.05 -13.56 11.74
CA PRO A 162 -23.80 -14.79 11.52
C PRO A 162 -22.87 -15.97 11.30
N SER A 163 -23.26 -17.13 11.83
CA SER A 163 -22.52 -18.36 11.60
C SER A 163 -22.60 -18.75 10.11
N ARG A 164 -23.78 -18.60 9.48
CA ARG A 164 -24.06 -18.94 8.07
C ARG A 164 -23.56 -17.88 7.07
N ARG A 165 -22.35 -17.38 7.24
CA ARG A 165 -21.65 -16.55 6.26
C ARG A 165 -20.62 -17.38 5.49
N GLN A 166 -20.24 -16.92 4.30
CA GLN A 166 -19.05 -17.39 3.60
C GLN A 166 -17.82 -16.65 4.14
N THR A 167 -16.74 -17.35 4.44
CA THR A 167 -15.46 -16.77 4.86
C THR A 167 -14.37 -17.01 3.82
N LEU A 168 -13.74 -15.93 3.37
CA LEU A 168 -12.64 -15.94 2.40
C LEU A 168 -11.36 -15.43 3.08
N LEU A 169 -10.33 -16.27 3.16
CA LEU A 169 -9.05 -15.95 3.76
C LEU A 169 -7.99 -15.84 2.67
N PHE A 170 -7.37 -14.66 2.56
CA PHE A 170 -6.28 -14.38 1.63
C PHE A 170 -5.00 -14.07 2.40
N SER A 171 -3.93 -14.80 2.09
CA SER A 171 -2.65 -14.67 2.80
C SER A 171 -1.47 -14.91 1.84
N ALA A 172 -0.31 -14.32 2.13
CA ALA A 172 0.91 -14.65 1.38
C ALA A 172 1.57 -15.92 1.94
N THR A 173 1.53 -16.06 3.27
CA THR A 173 2.12 -17.15 4.03
C THR A 173 1.04 -17.97 4.75
N TYR A 174 1.40 -19.16 5.25
CA TYR A 174 0.47 -20.04 5.98
C TYR A 174 1.06 -20.56 7.31
N PRO A 175 1.43 -19.65 8.23
CA PRO A 175 1.99 -20.00 9.54
C PRO A 175 0.94 -20.64 10.46
N ALA A 176 1.39 -21.13 11.63
CA ALA A 176 0.54 -21.79 12.62
C ALA A 176 -0.67 -20.93 13.05
N GLY A 177 -0.48 -19.61 13.21
CA GLY A 177 -1.57 -18.70 13.53
C GLY A 177 -2.68 -18.64 12.46
N ILE A 178 -2.31 -18.73 11.18
CA ILE A 178 -3.30 -18.77 10.09
C ILE A 178 -4.02 -20.12 10.05
N LYS A 179 -3.31 -21.22 10.32
CA LYS A 179 -3.92 -22.55 10.46
C LYS A 179 -4.96 -22.56 11.58
N GLN A 180 -4.61 -21.97 12.73
CA GLN A 180 -5.51 -21.85 13.88
C GLN A 180 -6.74 -21.01 13.53
N LEU A 181 -6.53 -19.83 12.95
CA LEU A 181 -7.61 -18.94 12.53
C LEU A 181 -8.58 -19.62 11.54
N ALA A 182 -8.04 -20.35 10.56
CA ALA A 182 -8.85 -21.10 9.62
C ALA A 182 -9.66 -22.21 10.28
N ALA A 183 -9.05 -22.96 11.21
CA ALA A 183 -9.72 -24.03 11.94
C ALA A 183 -10.86 -23.51 12.84
N ASP A 184 -10.67 -22.35 13.47
CA ASP A 184 -11.63 -21.80 14.42
C ASP A 184 -12.85 -21.14 13.74
N PHE A 185 -12.65 -20.54 12.55
CA PHE A 185 -13.63 -19.62 11.98
C PHE A 185 -14.15 -19.96 10.58
N MET A 186 -13.63 -20.99 9.91
CA MET A 186 -14.03 -21.39 8.55
C MET A 186 -14.68 -22.77 8.50
N ARG A 187 -15.48 -23.03 7.48
CA ARG A 187 -16.27 -24.26 7.29
C ARG A 187 -15.84 -25.01 6.05
N ASN A 188 -15.11 -26.12 6.25
CA ASN A 188 -14.59 -26.96 5.17
C ASN A 188 -13.97 -26.15 4.01
N PRO A 189 -13.02 -25.23 4.29
CA PRO A 189 -12.52 -24.30 3.31
C PRO A 189 -11.76 -25.03 2.20
N GLN A 190 -12.03 -24.65 0.96
CA GLN A 190 -11.20 -25.09 -0.18
C GLN A 190 -9.86 -24.36 -0.10
N GLN A 191 -8.77 -25.06 -0.44
CA GLN A 191 -7.44 -24.48 -0.45
C GLN A 191 -6.98 -24.27 -1.89
N VAL A 192 -6.62 -23.02 -2.20
CA VAL A 192 -6.00 -22.64 -3.47
C VAL A 192 -4.62 -22.09 -3.16
N LYS A 193 -3.60 -22.76 -3.68
CA LYS A 193 -2.21 -22.32 -3.58
C LYS A 193 -1.71 -22.04 -4.99
N VAL A 194 -1.46 -20.76 -5.27
CA VAL A 194 -0.84 -20.38 -6.54
C VAL A 194 0.64 -20.17 -6.28
N GLU A 195 1.43 -21.12 -6.77
CA GLU A 195 2.88 -20.98 -6.76
C GLU A 195 3.28 -19.86 -7.72
N SER A 196 4.21 -19.03 -7.29
CA SER A 196 4.78 -18.00 -8.13
C SER A 196 5.60 -18.66 -9.24
N LEU A 197 5.01 -18.77 -10.44
CA LEU A 197 5.69 -19.25 -11.65
C LEU A 197 6.81 -18.31 -12.18
N HIS A 198 7.18 -17.27 -11.42
CA HIS A 198 8.30 -16.41 -11.76
C HIS A 198 9.46 -16.75 -10.85
N ALA A 199 10.46 -17.39 -11.45
CA ALA A 199 11.79 -17.57 -10.90
C ALA A 199 12.29 -16.25 -10.29
N ASP A 200 12.96 -16.36 -9.14
CA ASP A 200 13.67 -15.32 -8.39
C ASP A 200 14.77 -14.57 -9.19
N ASN A 201 14.81 -14.67 -10.51
CA ASN A 201 15.83 -14.09 -11.38
C ASN A 201 15.59 -12.62 -11.79
N GLN A 202 14.50 -11.99 -11.33
CA GLN A 202 14.20 -10.58 -11.66
C GLN A 202 14.80 -9.58 -10.67
N ILE A 203 15.14 -10.02 -9.46
CA ILE A 203 15.71 -9.16 -8.41
C ILE A 203 17.18 -9.51 -8.24
N GLU A 204 18.05 -8.56 -8.59
CA GLU A 204 19.47 -8.65 -8.26
C GLU A 204 19.66 -8.30 -6.78
N GLN A 205 19.96 -9.31 -5.96
CA GLN A 205 20.26 -9.11 -4.54
C GLN A 205 21.77 -8.99 -4.32
N ARG A 206 22.20 -7.93 -3.62
CA ARG A 206 23.59 -7.69 -3.22
C ARG A 206 23.68 -7.49 -1.71
N PHE A 207 24.69 -8.07 -1.10
CA PHE A 207 24.99 -7.92 0.32
C PHE A 207 26.33 -7.19 0.45
N ILE A 208 26.38 -6.17 1.30
CA ILE A 208 27.59 -5.38 1.50
C ILE A 208 27.92 -5.43 2.98
N GLU A 209 29.07 -6.00 3.30
CA GLU A 209 29.61 -5.94 4.65
C GLU A 209 30.10 -4.52 4.94
N ILE A 210 29.70 -3.99 6.10
CA ILE A 210 30.00 -2.62 6.52
C ILE A 210 30.44 -2.57 7.97
N ASP A 211 31.31 -1.60 8.30
CA ASP A 211 31.45 -1.16 9.69
C ASP A 211 30.14 -0.44 10.11
N PRO A 212 29.57 -0.72 11.30
CA PRO A 212 28.38 -0.05 11.79
C PRO A 212 28.42 1.48 11.70
N GLN A 213 29.58 2.10 11.89
CA GLN A 213 29.78 3.55 11.84
C GLN A 213 29.65 4.11 10.41
N GLN A 214 29.87 3.28 9.40
CA GLN A 214 29.79 3.66 7.99
C GLN A 214 28.39 3.50 7.39
N ARG A 215 27.41 2.97 8.15
CA ARG A 215 26.09 2.59 7.62
C ARG A 215 25.38 3.72 6.87
N LEU A 216 25.34 4.93 7.42
CA LEU A 216 24.69 6.08 6.76
C LEU A 216 25.41 6.48 5.46
N GLU A 217 26.74 6.53 5.48
CA GLU A 217 27.53 6.86 4.30
C GLU A 217 27.43 5.76 3.23
N ALA A 218 27.30 4.49 3.64
CA ALA A 218 27.06 3.37 2.73
C ALA A 218 25.75 3.54 1.96
N VAL A 219 24.66 4.00 2.60
CA VAL A 219 23.41 4.32 1.91
C VAL A 219 23.64 5.38 0.82
N THR A 220 24.37 6.44 1.13
CA THR A 220 24.71 7.50 0.16
C THR A 220 25.53 6.96 -1.01
N ARG A 221 26.54 6.11 -0.75
CA ARG A 221 27.37 5.48 -1.80
C ARG A 221 26.54 4.56 -2.71
N VAL A 222 25.67 3.75 -2.13
CA VAL A 222 24.74 2.86 -2.85
C VAL A 222 23.84 3.69 -3.77
N LEU A 223 23.18 4.73 -3.25
CA LEU A 223 22.32 5.60 -4.05
C LEU A 223 23.10 6.33 -5.15
N GLY A 224 24.32 6.79 -4.86
CA GLY A 224 25.19 7.45 -5.85
C GLY A 224 25.71 6.51 -6.96
N HIS A 225 25.83 5.22 -6.69
CA HIS A 225 26.25 4.22 -7.67
C HIS A 225 25.10 3.81 -8.60
N TYR A 226 23.93 3.47 -8.02
CA TYR A 226 22.80 2.95 -8.78
C TYR A 226 21.89 4.04 -9.35
N ARG A 227 21.81 5.20 -8.69
CA ARG A 227 20.95 6.35 -9.05
C ARG A 227 19.49 5.98 -9.39
N PRO A 228 18.77 5.27 -8.50
CA PRO A 228 17.39 4.88 -8.75
C PRO A 228 16.46 6.10 -8.82
N GLN A 229 15.40 6.04 -9.63
CA GLN A 229 14.32 7.04 -9.59
C GLN A 229 13.40 6.82 -8.39
N SER A 230 13.24 5.56 -7.96
CA SER A 230 12.41 5.19 -6.82
C SER A 230 13.13 4.17 -5.93
N CYS A 231 13.34 4.53 -4.66
CA CYS A 231 14.01 3.69 -3.69
C CYS A 231 13.26 3.65 -2.36
N VAL A 232 13.13 2.47 -1.77
CA VAL A 232 12.71 2.33 -0.37
C VAL A 232 13.88 1.84 0.47
N ALA A 233 14.15 2.55 1.57
CA ALA A 233 15.20 2.24 2.51
C ALA A 233 14.58 1.78 3.84
N PHE A 234 14.80 0.52 4.23
CA PHE A 234 14.21 -0.08 5.42
C PHE A 234 15.10 0.04 6.64
N CYS A 235 14.55 0.60 7.71
CA CYS A 235 15.16 0.69 9.04
C CYS A 235 14.28 -0.04 10.07
N PHE A 236 14.78 -0.24 11.30
CA PHE A 236 13.98 -0.85 12.37
C PHE A 236 13.19 0.17 13.17
N THR A 237 13.79 1.31 13.49
CA THR A 237 13.20 2.31 14.39
C THR A 237 12.90 3.61 13.66
N LYS A 238 11.95 4.38 14.23
CA LYS A 238 11.63 5.73 13.74
C LYS A 238 12.85 6.66 13.80
N GLN A 239 13.67 6.56 14.84
CA GLN A 239 14.86 7.39 14.99
C GLN A 239 15.86 7.12 13.87
N GLN A 240 16.10 5.85 13.53
CA GLN A 240 16.95 5.49 12.41
C GLN A 240 16.41 6.03 11.08
N CYS A 241 15.09 6.01 10.87
CA CYS A 241 14.49 6.60 9.68
C CYS A 241 14.82 8.09 9.57
N GLU A 242 14.64 8.84 10.66
CA GLU A 242 14.94 10.27 10.71
C GLU A 242 16.44 10.56 10.51
N ASP A 243 17.33 9.78 11.14
CA ASP A 243 18.78 9.92 10.99
C ASP A 243 19.23 9.72 9.53
N VAL A 244 18.67 8.72 8.85
CA VAL A 244 18.94 8.47 7.42
C VAL A 244 18.40 9.62 6.57
N VAL A 245 17.18 10.11 6.83
CA VAL A 245 16.62 11.25 6.08
C VAL A 245 17.44 12.51 6.27
N ALA A 246 17.85 12.83 7.49
CA ALA A 246 18.70 13.99 7.79
C ALA A 246 20.05 13.88 7.06
N HIS A 247 20.68 12.71 7.09
CA HIS A 247 21.93 12.45 6.38
C HIS A 247 21.78 12.62 4.86
N LEU A 248 20.77 12.00 4.26
CA LEU A 248 20.52 12.08 2.81
C LEU A 248 20.20 13.51 2.37
N THR A 249 19.40 14.24 3.15
CA THR A 249 19.04 15.63 2.88
C THR A 249 20.27 16.54 2.91
N ALA A 250 21.18 16.34 3.87
CA ALA A 250 22.45 17.08 3.93
C ALA A 250 23.35 16.82 2.72
N LYS A 251 23.21 15.66 2.05
CA LYS A 251 23.89 15.30 0.80
C LYS A 251 23.12 15.74 -0.46
N GLY A 252 22.02 16.48 -0.30
CA GLY A 252 21.20 16.99 -1.42
C GLY A 252 20.27 15.95 -2.04
N ILE A 253 20.04 14.81 -1.39
CA ILE A 253 19.13 13.77 -1.85
C ILE A 253 17.75 14.03 -1.22
N VAL A 254 16.70 14.02 -2.04
CA VAL A 254 15.33 14.19 -1.54
C VAL A 254 14.83 12.85 -0.97
N ALA A 255 14.75 12.80 0.36
CA ALA A 255 14.26 11.65 1.12
C ALA A 255 13.10 12.06 2.04
N GLN A 256 12.23 11.11 2.39
CA GLN A 256 11.13 11.30 3.34
C GLN A 256 11.01 10.09 4.26
N ALA A 257 10.73 10.32 5.54
CA ALA A 257 10.53 9.25 6.52
C ALA A 257 9.07 8.78 6.51
N LEU A 258 8.86 7.50 6.80
CA LEU A 258 7.55 6.89 6.98
C LEU A 258 7.57 5.92 8.16
N HIS A 259 7.03 6.35 9.29
CA HIS A 259 6.98 5.58 10.53
C HIS A 259 5.66 5.80 11.29
N GLY A 260 5.48 5.10 12.41
CA GLY A 260 4.23 5.07 13.18
C GLY A 260 3.82 6.40 13.86
N ASP A 261 4.77 7.28 14.16
CA ASP A 261 4.49 8.57 14.81
C ASP A 261 3.91 9.64 13.86
N LEU A 262 3.93 9.40 12.54
CA LEU A 262 3.39 10.38 11.60
C LEU A 262 1.88 10.48 11.76
N GLU A 263 1.39 11.71 11.85
CA GLU A 263 -0.03 11.95 11.67
C GLU A 263 -0.45 11.47 10.29
N GLN A 264 -1.69 11.01 10.21
CA GLN A 264 -2.18 10.41 8.99
C GLN A 264 -2.20 11.38 7.79
N ARG A 265 -2.37 12.68 8.05
CA ARG A 265 -2.27 13.73 7.03
C ARG A 265 -0.86 13.80 6.43
N ASP A 266 0.16 13.68 7.26
CA ASP A 266 1.56 13.77 6.85
C ASP A 266 1.99 12.46 6.18
N ARG A 267 1.50 11.32 6.69
CA ARG A 267 1.63 10.01 6.04
C ARG A 267 1.06 10.01 4.61
N ASP A 268 -0.15 10.56 4.43
CA ASP A 268 -0.77 10.69 3.11
C ASP A 268 0.05 11.61 2.17
N GLN A 269 0.64 12.68 2.70
CA GLN A 269 1.53 13.57 1.95
C GLN A 269 2.80 12.83 1.49
N VAL A 270 3.52 12.17 2.40
CA VAL A 270 4.76 11.44 2.11
C VAL A 270 4.53 10.36 1.04
N LEU A 271 3.48 9.55 1.22
CA LEU A 271 3.13 8.50 0.26
C LEU A 271 2.75 9.07 -1.11
N THR A 272 2.05 10.20 -1.12
CA THR A 272 1.69 10.87 -2.37
C THR A 272 2.92 11.44 -3.08
N MET A 273 3.83 12.10 -2.35
CA MET A 273 5.09 12.61 -2.91
C MET A 273 5.92 11.48 -3.51
N PHE A 274 6.00 10.33 -2.83
CA PHE A 274 6.72 9.17 -3.32
C PHE A 274 6.06 8.57 -4.57
N ALA A 275 4.73 8.34 -4.54
CA ALA A 275 3.98 7.83 -5.69
C ALA A 275 4.03 8.78 -6.90
N ASN A 276 4.18 10.08 -6.66
CA ASN A 276 4.33 11.12 -7.67
C ASN A 276 5.76 11.25 -8.20
N ARG A 277 6.71 10.41 -7.77
CA ARG A 277 8.14 10.53 -8.08
C ARG A 277 8.68 11.93 -7.74
N SER A 278 8.23 12.50 -6.62
CA SER A 278 8.68 13.78 -6.06
C SER A 278 9.59 13.62 -4.83
N SER A 279 9.77 12.38 -4.36
CA SER A 279 10.83 11.96 -3.44
C SER A 279 11.59 10.80 -4.09
N SER A 280 12.92 10.85 -4.07
CA SER A 280 13.77 9.79 -4.64
C SER A 280 13.85 8.59 -3.70
N VAL A 281 13.83 8.85 -2.38
CA VAL A 281 13.97 7.83 -1.34
C VAL A 281 12.84 7.94 -0.33
N LEU A 282 12.19 6.81 -0.05
CA LEU A 282 11.27 6.66 1.08
C LEU A 282 11.95 5.80 2.14
N VAL A 283 12.24 6.39 3.30
CA VAL A 283 12.85 5.69 4.43
C VAL A 283 11.77 5.22 5.37
N ALA A 284 11.64 3.92 5.61
CA ALA A 284 10.49 3.38 6.33
C ALA A 284 10.86 2.28 7.32
N THR A 285 10.04 2.12 8.36
CA THR A 285 10.04 0.91 9.19
C THR A 285 9.20 -0.18 8.54
N ASP A 286 9.43 -1.44 8.90
CA ASP A 286 8.62 -2.57 8.41
C ASP A 286 7.12 -2.33 8.64
N VAL A 287 6.77 -1.92 9.86
CA VAL A 287 5.37 -1.69 10.25
C VAL A 287 4.74 -0.61 9.38
N ALA A 288 5.45 0.48 9.15
CA ALA A 288 4.93 1.60 8.38
C ALA A 288 4.88 1.32 6.88
N ALA A 289 5.72 0.41 6.37
CA ALA A 289 5.76 0.01 4.97
C ALA A 289 4.81 -1.15 4.62
N ARG A 290 4.25 -1.84 5.62
CA ARG A 290 3.24 -2.89 5.41
C ARG A 290 1.98 -2.31 4.78
N GLY A 291 1.36 -3.05 3.86
CA GLY A 291 0.13 -2.65 3.18
C GLY A 291 0.26 -1.45 2.24
N LEU A 292 1.47 -0.94 2.02
CA LEU A 292 1.72 0.06 0.97
C LEU A 292 1.77 -0.62 -0.39
N ASP A 293 1.05 -0.02 -1.36
CA ASP A 293 1.18 -0.33 -2.79
C ASP A 293 2.28 0.57 -3.37
N ILE A 294 3.50 0.26 -2.97
CA ILE A 294 4.75 0.86 -3.44
C ILE A 294 5.52 -0.16 -4.29
N ASP A 295 4.79 -1.00 -5.00
CA ASP A 295 5.36 -2.08 -5.82
C ASP A 295 5.98 -1.51 -7.11
N GLY A 296 6.97 -2.21 -7.66
CA GLY A 296 7.63 -1.80 -8.91
C GLY A 296 8.69 -0.72 -8.70
N LEU A 297 9.37 -0.74 -7.55
CA LEU A 297 10.50 0.14 -7.26
C LEU A 297 11.70 -0.22 -8.12
N ASP A 298 12.51 0.78 -8.44
CA ASP A 298 13.81 0.58 -9.08
C ASP A 298 14.76 -0.13 -8.08
N MET A 299 14.67 0.26 -6.80
CA MET A 299 15.59 -0.20 -5.77
C MET A 299 14.96 -0.40 -4.39
N VAL A 300 15.47 -1.39 -3.66
CA VAL A 300 15.28 -1.55 -2.22
C VAL A 300 16.64 -1.51 -1.53
N ILE A 301 16.74 -0.80 -0.41
CA ILE A 301 17.90 -0.82 0.48
C ILE A 301 17.45 -1.34 1.84
N ASN A 302 17.99 -2.48 2.28
CA ASN A 302 17.91 -2.87 3.68
C ASN A 302 19.02 -2.12 4.42
N VAL A 303 18.68 -0.96 4.99
CA VAL A 303 19.63 -0.17 5.79
C VAL A 303 20.02 -0.96 7.01
N GLU A 304 19.06 -1.65 7.63
CA GLU A 304 19.24 -2.66 8.65
C GLU A 304 18.79 -4.02 8.09
N LEU A 305 19.60 -5.07 8.25
CA LEU A 305 19.26 -6.39 7.72
C LEU A 305 18.08 -6.97 8.50
N ALA A 306 17.02 -7.39 7.80
CA ALA A 306 15.76 -7.83 8.42
C ALA A 306 15.98 -8.88 9.53
N ARG A 307 15.14 -8.83 10.58
CA ARG A 307 15.27 -9.73 11.74
C ARG A 307 15.06 -11.20 11.39
N ASP A 308 14.12 -11.44 10.48
CA ASP A 308 13.73 -12.77 10.01
C ASP A 308 13.81 -12.83 8.47
N ALA A 309 14.12 -14.02 7.95
CA ALA A 309 14.35 -14.23 6.53
C ALA A 309 13.08 -14.02 5.69
N GLU A 310 11.90 -14.32 6.22
CA GLU A 310 10.62 -14.08 5.57
C GLU A 310 10.34 -12.58 5.40
N ILE A 311 10.69 -11.77 6.41
CA ILE A 311 10.57 -10.31 6.33
C ILE A 311 11.50 -9.78 5.23
N HIS A 312 12.72 -10.30 5.15
CA HIS A 312 13.66 -9.94 4.08
C HIS A 312 13.06 -10.18 2.69
N VAL A 313 12.47 -11.36 2.45
CA VAL A 313 11.79 -11.70 1.19
C VAL A 313 10.67 -10.70 0.88
N HIS A 314 9.91 -10.27 1.89
CA HIS A 314 8.86 -9.26 1.71
C HIS A 314 9.40 -7.86 1.39
N ARG A 315 10.54 -7.47 1.95
CA ARG A 315 11.20 -6.19 1.66
C ARG A 315 11.76 -6.16 0.25
N VAL A 316 12.57 -7.16 -0.13
CA VAL A 316 13.19 -7.20 -1.47
C VAL A 316 12.15 -7.40 -2.56
N GLY A 317 11.06 -8.11 -2.25
CA GLY A 317 9.93 -8.29 -3.15
C GLY A 317 9.15 -7.02 -3.48
N ARG A 318 9.60 -5.81 -3.10
CA ARG A 318 9.05 -4.51 -3.54
C ARG A 318 9.64 -4.00 -4.85
N THR A 319 10.78 -4.54 -5.25
CA THR A 319 11.40 -4.31 -6.56
C THR A 319 11.24 -5.55 -7.46
N GLY A 320 11.55 -5.43 -8.75
CA GLY A 320 11.57 -6.56 -9.69
C GLY A 320 10.20 -7.22 -9.94
N ARG A 321 9.12 -6.42 -10.02
CA ARG A 321 7.75 -6.89 -10.31
C ARG A 321 7.34 -6.57 -11.74
N ALA A 322 6.34 -7.31 -12.25
CA ALA A 322 5.74 -7.12 -13.58
C ALA A 322 6.70 -7.26 -14.77
N GLY A 323 7.78 -8.04 -14.62
CA GLY A 323 8.76 -8.27 -15.69
C GLY A 323 9.95 -7.31 -15.68
N GLU A 324 9.90 -6.26 -14.85
CA GLU A 324 11.00 -5.31 -14.69
C GLU A 324 12.15 -5.91 -13.87
N LYS A 325 13.38 -5.49 -14.16
CA LYS A 325 14.54 -5.82 -13.32
C LYS A 325 14.56 -4.92 -12.10
N GLY A 326 14.85 -5.50 -10.95
CA GLY A 326 14.98 -4.79 -9.68
C GLY A 326 16.32 -5.02 -9.03
N ILE A 327 16.76 -4.09 -8.18
CA ILE A 327 17.94 -4.30 -7.33
C ILE A 327 17.60 -4.14 -5.85
N ALA A 328 18.07 -5.09 -5.04
CA ALA A 328 17.98 -5.02 -3.59
C ALA A 328 19.39 -5.08 -2.99
N VAL A 329 19.77 -4.04 -2.26
CA VAL A 329 21.06 -3.97 -1.56
C VAL A 329 20.82 -4.10 -0.06
N SER A 330 21.55 -4.99 0.60
CA SER A 330 21.46 -5.19 2.05
C SER A 330 22.78 -4.88 2.72
N LEU A 331 22.75 -3.94 3.66
CA LEU A 331 23.90 -3.58 4.46
C LEU A 331 23.98 -4.53 5.66
N VAL A 332 25.14 -5.15 5.86
CA VAL A 332 25.34 -6.17 6.89
C VAL A 332 26.50 -5.77 7.78
N ALA A 333 26.23 -5.50 9.06
CA ALA A 333 27.27 -5.40 10.06
C ALA A 333 27.66 -6.79 10.60
N PRO A 334 28.85 -6.98 11.19
CA PRO A 334 29.31 -8.28 11.70
C PRO A 334 28.32 -8.95 12.66
N ALA A 335 27.66 -8.18 13.54
CA ALA A 335 26.66 -8.71 14.47
C ALA A 335 25.40 -9.28 13.80
N GLU A 336 25.15 -8.94 12.53
CA GLU A 336 24.00 -9.35 11.74
C GLU A 336 24.27 -10.59 10.88
N GLY A 337 25.50 -11.13 10.91
CA GLY A 337 25.91 -12.26 10.06
C GLY A 337 25.03 -13.51 10.20
N HIS A 338 24.53 -13.80 11.41
CA HIS A 338 23.58 -14.90 11.63
C HIS A 338 22.26 -14.74 10.87
N ARG A 339 21.79 -13.50 10.68
CA ARG A 339 20.57 -13.21 9.90
C ARG A 339 20.82 -13.37 8.41
N ALA A 340 22.01 -12.99 7.95
CA ALA A 340 22.42 -13.24 6.57
C ALA A 340 22.43 -14.74 6.27
N GLN A 341 22.98 -15.56 7.19
CA GLN A 341 22.93 -17.03 7.06
C GLN A 341 21.50 -17.55 6.98
N ALA A 342 20.60 -17.09 7.86
CA ALA A 342 19.20 -17.50 7.83
C ALA A 342 18.50 -17.15 6.49
N ILE A 343 18.86 -16.02 5.88
CA ILE A 343 18.37 -15.64 4.55
C ILE A 343 18.92 -16.58 3.48
N GLU A 344 20.22 -16.90 3.52
CA GLU A 344 20.87 -17.84 2.61
C GLU A 344 20.23 -19.23 2.66
N ASP A 345 19.98 -19.72 3.88
CA ASP A 345 19.36 -21.02 4.14
C ASP A 345 17.92 -21.08 3.60
N LEU A 346 17.14 -20.01 3.80
CA LEU A 346 15.77 -19.91 3.28
C LEU A 346 15.75 -19.86 1.75
N GLN A 347 16.68 -19.09 1.14
CA GLN A 347 16.81 -18.94 -0.31
C GLN A 347 17.42 -20.17 -0.98
N LYS A 348 18.11 -21.03 -0.22
CA LYS A 348 18.86 -22.20 -0.71
C LYS A 348 19.85 -21.83 -1.83
N SER A 349 20.41 -20.63 -1.76
CA SER A 349 21.30 -20.07 -2.77
C SER A 349 22.32 -19.15 -2.09
N PRO A 350 23.61 -19.20 -2.48
CA PRO A 350 24.65 -18.41 -1.82
C PRO A 350 24.41 -16.91 -2.01
N LEU A 351 24.67 -16.13 -0.95
CA LEU A 351 24.56 -14.68 -1.00
C LEU A 351 25.67 -14.06 -1.87
N ARG A 352 25.30 -13.04 -2.65
CA ARG A 352 26.25 -12.27 -3.47
C ARG A 352 26.81 -11.10 -2.67
N TRP A 353 28.04 -11.27 -2.19
CA TRP A 353 28.76 -10.26 -1.43
C TRP A 353 29.56 -9.32 -2.32
N ASP A 354 29.40 -8.01 -2.10
CA ASP A 354 30.18 -6.94 -2.72
C ASP A 354 30.89 -6.11 -1.62
N GLN A 355 32.01 -5.48 -1.97
CA GLN A 355 32.71 -4.57 -1.07
C GLN A 355 32.20 -3.13 -1.24
N LEU A 356 32.03 -2.39 -0.14
CA LEU A 356 31.54 -1.01 -0.18
C LEU A 356 32.41 -0.09 -1.07
N ASP A 357 33.73 -0.30 -1.07
CA ASP A 357 34.67 0.50 -1.86
C ASP A 357 34.65 0.17 -3.36
N SER A 358 34.02 -0.94 -3.76
CA SER A 358 33.82 -1.26 -5.18
C SER A 358 32.74 -0.39 -5.84
N LEU A 359 31.87 0.25 -5.03
CA LEU A 359 30.80 1.11 -5.51
C LEU A 359 31.36 2.43 -6.04
N LYS A 360 31.32 2.59 -7.36
CA LYS A 360 31.72 3.83 -8.03
C LYS A 360 30.61 4.86 -7.99
N HIS A 361 30.89 6.06 -7.49
CA HIS A 361 29.96 7.17 -7.64
C HIS A 361 29.84 7.53 -9.13
N LYS A 362 28.64 7.36 -9.71
CA LYS A 362 28.36 7.85 -11.06
C LYS A 362 28.17 9.36 -10.95
N GLY A 363 29.25 10.11 -11.20
CA GLY A 363 29.29 11.57 -11.07
C GLY A 363 28.10 12.27 -11.75
N GLY A 364 27.77 13.46 -11.26
CA GLY A 364 26.65 14.26 -11.73
C GLY A 364 25.91 14.96 -10.58
N GLU A 365 24.96 15.82 -10.93
CA GLU A 365 24.09 16.57 -10.01
C GLU A 365 23.49 15.71 -8.89
N PRO A 366 23.04 16.31 -7.77
CA PRO A 366 22.36 15.60 -6.69
C PRO A 366 21.23 14.70 -7.22
N LEU A 367 20.93 13.59 -6.52
CA LEU A 367 19.85 12.68 -6.92
C LEU A 367 18.48 13.35 -6.65
N LEU A 368 18.08 14.22 -7.57
CA LEU A 368 16.83 14.94 -7.52
C LEU A 368 15.72 14.17 -8.25
N PRO A 369 14.51 14.16 -7.70
CA PRO A 369 13.38 13.54 -8.36
C PRO A 369 12.90 14.42 -9.53
N LEU A 370 12.45 13.77 -10.61
CA LEU A 370 11.98 14.42 -11.84
C LEU A 370 10.78 15.35 -11.59
N MET A 371 9.93 14.98 -10.63
CA MET A 371 8.73 15.73 -10.29
C MET A 371 8.92 16.53 -8.98
N SER A 372 8.04 17.49 -8.81
CA SER A 372 7.79 18.18 -7.54
C SER A 372 6.29 18.16 -7.28
N THR A 373 5.90 17.93 -6.02
CA THR A 373 4.48 17.86 -5.66
C THR A 373 4.03 19.20 -5.08
N LEU A 374 2.88 19.69 -5.52
CA LEU A 374 2.20 20.82 -4.94
C LEU A 374 1.08 20.33 -4.03
N CYS A 375 0.99 20.89 -2.83
CA CYS A 375 -0.12 20.69 -1.91
C CYS A 375 -1.09 21.87 -2.01
N ILE A 376 -2.36 21.56 -2.24
CA ILE A 376 -3.49 22.48 -2.29
C ILE A 376 -4.33 22.26 -1.03
N ALA A 377 -4.59 23.32 -0.27
CA ALA A 377 -5.37 23.29 0.97
C ALA A 377 -6.89 23.18 0.72
N ALA A 378 -7.31 22.22 -0.12
CA ALA A 378 -8.70 21.87 -0.37
C ALA A 378 -8.80 20.43 -0.90
N GLY A 379 -9.90 19.74 -0.59
CA GLY A 379 -10.10 18.34 -0.95
C GLY A 379 -11.52 17.97 -1.37
N ARG A 380 -11.90 16.70 -1.18
CA ARG A 380 -13.23 16.16 -1.50
C ARG A 380 -14.33 16.91 -0.76
N LYS A 381 -14.11 17.32 0.49
CA LYS A 381 -15.10 18.07 1.28
C LYS A 381 -15.34 19.46 0.72
N ASP A 382 -14.34 20.01 0.04
CA ASP A 382 -14.47 21.24 -0.75
C ASP A 382 -15.06 21.01 -2.14
N LYS A 383 -15.54 19.79 -2.42
CA LYS A 383 -16.04 19.35 -3.73
C LYS A 383 -15.00 19.50 -4.84
N LEU A 384 -13.71 19.44 -4.51
CA LEU A 384 -12.62 19.55 -5.47
C LEU A 384 -12.45 18.22 -6.24
N ARG A 385 -12.30 18.30 -7.56
CA ARG A 385 -12.08 17.16 -8.45
C ARG A 385 -10.73 17.30 -9.17
N PRO A 386 -10.10 16.20 -9.63
CA PRO A 386 -8.84 16.28 -10.38
C PRO A 386 -8.90 17.21 -11.59
N GLY A 387 -10.02 17.20 -12.33
CA GLY A 387 -10.23 18.06 -13.49
C GLY A 387 -10.22 19.56 -13.15
N ASP A 388 -10.63 19.95 -11.95
CA ASP A 388 -10.61 21.35 -11.51
C ASP A 388 -9.15 21.86 -11.37
N ILE A 389 -8.27 21.01 -10.83
CA ILE A 389 -6.85 21.33 -10.65
C ILE A 389 -6.13 21.32 -12.00
N LEU A 390 -6.39 20.31 -12.82
CA LEU A 390 -5.80 20.20 -14.16
C LEU A 390 -6.18 21.42 -15.00
N GLY A 391 -7.46 21.80 -15.07
CA GLY A 391 -7.91 22.97 -15.82
C GLY A 391 -7.26 24.28 -15.33
N ALA A 392 -7.09 24.44 -14.01
CA ALA A 392 -6.40 25.62 -13.45
C ALA A 392 -4.91 25.69 -13.85
N LEU A 393 -4.25 24.52 -13.97
CA LEU A 393 -2.86 24.43 -14.42
C LEU A 393 -2.71 24.64 -15.94
N THR A 394 -3.61 24.10 -16.76
CA THR A 394 -3.44 23.96 -18.21
C THR A 394 -4.23 24.95 -19.09
N GLY A 395 -5.01 25.89 -18.52
CA GLY A 395 -5.77 26.89 -19.30
C GLY A 395 -4.88 27.81 -20.17
N ASP A 396 -5.44 28.88 -20.74
CA ASP A 396 -4.94 29.67 -21.92
C ASP A 396 -3.45 30.05 -22.04
N ALA A 397 -2.64 29.97 -20.98
CA ALA A 397 -1.18 30.17 -21.01
C ALA A 397 -0.46 29.26 -19.99
N GLY A 398 -1.06 28.11 -19.70
CA GLY A 398 -0.75 27.23 -18.58
C GLY A 398 0.39 26.25 -18.85
N ILE A 399 0.61 25.37 -17.88
CA ILE A 399 1.57 24.28 -18.00
C ILE A 399 1.00 23.24 -18.96
N PRO A 400 1.79 22.73 -19.93
CA PRO A 400 1.37 21.62 -20.77
C PRO A 400 0.88 20.44 -19.94
N GLY A 401 -0.30 19.90 -20.27
CA GLY A 401 -0.90 18.80 -19.50
C GLY A 401 0.00 17.56 -19.37
N LYS A 402 0.89 17.32 -20.35
CA LYS A 402 1.90 16.24 -20.31
C LYS A 402 2.94 16.39 -19.19
N GLN A 403 3.14 17.61 -18.70
CA GLN A 403 4.08 17.93 -17.62
C GLN A 403 3.39 17.98 -16.25
N VAL A 404 2.09 17.69 -16.21
CA VAL A 404 1.30 17.49 -15.00
C VAL A 404 1.16 15.98 -14.78
N GLY A 405 1.67 15.51 -13.65
CA GLY A 405 1.57 14.10 -13.27
C GLY A 405 0.27 13.80 -12.52
N LYS A 406 0.33 12.78 -11.67
CA LYS A 406 -0.84 12.27 -10.94
C LYS A 406 -1.40 13.33 -9.99
N ILE A 407 -2.73 13.41 -9.95
CA ILE A 407 -3.49 14.25 -9.03
C ILE A 407 -4.17 13.35 -8.01
N ALA A 408 -3.83 13.53 -6.73
CA ALA A 408 -4.43 12.81 -5.62
C ALA A 408 -5.32 13.77 -4.81
N ILE A 409 -6.60 13.43 -4.65
CA ILE A 409 -7.52 14.20 -3.81
C ILE A 409 -7.74 13.44 -2.51
N PHE A 410 -7.57 14.11 -1.38
CA PHE A 410 -7.94 13.65 -0.04
C PHE A 410 -9.11 14.49 0.48
N ASP A 411 -9.57 14.26 1.71
CA ASP A 411 -10.77 14.93 2.21
C ASP A 411 -10.60 16.45 2.34
N PHE A 412 -9.41 16.89 2.79
CA PHE A 412 -9.10 18.27 3.12
C PHE A 412 -7.92 18.87 2.33
N GLN A 413 -7.22 18.04 1.55
CA GLN A 413 -6.07 18.45 0.77
C GLN A 413 -6.04 17.72 -0.57
N ALA A 414 -5.38 18.33 -1.54
CA ALA A 414 -5.11 17.72 -2.83
C ALA A 414 -3.65 17.91 -3.17
N PHE A 415 -3.10 16.96 -3.91
CA PHE A 415 -1.72 16.98 -4.35
C PHE A 415 -1.67 16.80 -5.85
N VAL A 416 -0.78 17.54 -6.50
CA VAL A 416 -0.53 17.43 -7.93
C VAL A 416 0.98 17.41 -8.18
N ALA A 417 1.44 16.42 -8.92
CA ALA A 417 2.82 16.37 -9.39
C ALA A 417 2.97 17.27 -10.63
N VAL A 418 4.07 18.01 -10.71
CA VAL A 418 4.49 18.74 -11.91
C VAL A 418 5.99 18.52 -12.13
N GLU A 419 6.45 18.61 -13.38
CA GLU A 419 7.89 18.55 -13.66
C GLU A 419 8.64 19.60 -12.83
N ARG A 420 9.74 19.19 -12.17
CA ARG A 420 10.46 20.01 -11.19
C ARG A 420 10.83 21.42 -11.68
N PRO A 421 11.27 21.64 -12.94
CA PRO A 421 11.56 22.99 -13.45
C PRO A 421 10.34 23.94 -13.43
N LEU A 422 9.12 23.40 -13.53
CA LEU A 422 7.88 24.18 -13.62
C LEU A 422 7.19 24.36 -12.27
N ALA A 423 7.69 23.72 -11.21
CA ALA A 423 7.03 23.70 -9.90
C ALA A 423 6.75 25.10 -9.33
N LYS A 424 7.71 26.02 -9.43
CA LYS A 424 7.55 27.40 -8.96
C LYS A 424 6.50 28.16 -9.77
N GLN A 425 6.54 28.04 -11.10
CA GLN A 425 5.55 28.66 -12.00
C GLN A 425 4.15 28.10 -11.73
N ALA A 426 4.02 26.78 -11.57
CA ALA A 426 2.79 26.09 -11.26
C ALA A 426 2.17 26.59 -9.95
N MET A 427 2.98 26.65 -8.89
CA MET A 427 2.57 27.13 -7.58
C MET A 427 2.10 28.60 -7.62
N GLN A 428 2.86 29.48 -8.29
CA GLN A 428 2.49 30.89 -8.43
C GLN A 428 1.18 31.06 -9.21
N ARG A 429 1.00 30.30 -10.29
CA ARG A 429 -0.23 30.30 -11.08
C ARG A 429 -1.44 29.86 -10.26
N LEU A 430 -1.32 28.77 -9.50
CA LEU A 430 -2.44 28.29 -8.68
C LEU A 430 -2.77 29.24 -7.52
N ASN A 431 -1.78 29.91 -6.92
CA ASN A 431 -2.00 30.90 -5.86
C ASN A 431 -2.61 32.21 -6.38
N SER A 432 -2.26 32.65 -7.60
CA SER A 432 -2.80 33.88 -8.21
C SER A 432 -4.12 33.67 -8.95
N GLY A 433 -4.38 32.44 -9.41
CA GLY A 433 -5.58 32.07 -10.13
C GLY A 433 -6.75 31.64 -9.23
N LYS A 434 -7.75 31.06 -9.87
CA LYS A 434 -8.90 30.43 -9.21
C LYS A 434 -8.97 28.97 -9.60
N ILE A 435 -9.19 28.11 -8.60
CA ILE A 435 -9.51 26.70 -8.80
C ILE A 435 -10.98 26.54 -8.48
N LYS A 436 -11.79 26.18 -9.49
CA LYS A 436 -13.25 26.11 -9.37
C LYS A 436 -13.85 27.42 -8.81
N GLY A 437 -13.42 28.56 -9.35
CA GLY A 437 -13.89 29.88 -8.94
C GLY A 437 -13.42 30.38 -7.57
N ARG A 438 -12.58 29.62 -6.84
CA ARG A 438 -12.09 29.97 -5.49
C ARG A 438 -10.58 30.15 -5.48
N SER A 439 -10.10 31.08 -4.66
CA SER A 439 -8.69 31.23 -4.34
C SER A 439 -8.31 30.23 -3.24
N LEU A 440 -7.32 29.40 -3.51
CA LEU A 440 -6.86 28.35 -2.60
C LEU A 440 -5.37 28.51 -2.33
N LYS A 441 -4.94 28.22 -1.09
CA LYS A 441 -3.51 28.25 -0.74
C LYS A 441 -2.81 27.02 -1.33
N VAL A 442 -1.71 27.26 -2.03
CA VAL A 442 -0.89 26.23 -2.65
C VAL A 442 0.57 26.40 -2.23
N ARG A 443 1.23 25.29 -1.89
CA ARG A 443 2.66 25.25 -1.56
C ARG A 443 3.34 24.07 -2.25
N ILE A 444 4.63 24.19 -2.54
CA ILE A 444 5.47 23.04 -2.89
C ILE A 444 5.73 22.24 -1.60
N VAL A 445 5.66 20.92 -1.69
CA VAL A 445 5.95 19.99 -0.58
C VAL A 445 7.07 19.04 -0.91
#